data_AF-A0A174U514-F1
#
_entry.id   AF-A0A174U514-F1
#
_cell.length_a   1.000
_cell.length_b   1.000
_cell.length_c   1.000
_cell.angle_alpha   90.00
_cell.angle_beta   90.00
_cell.angle_gamma   90.00
#
_symmetry.space_group_name_H-M   'P 1'
#
loop_
_entity.id
_entity.type
_entity.pdbx_description
1 polymer ?
#
loop_
_entity_poly.entity_id
_entity_poly.type
_entity_poly.pdbx_seq_one_letter_code
_entity_poly.pdbx_strand_id
1 'polypeptide(L)'
;MASGLHNVKRVLDGIRDGSLQYDFVEFMACPGGCINGGGQPIQHANVRNFTDIKALRAAALYRQDEGMTYRRSHENPVVQKVYADFLGEPGSHKAHALLHCSYIKQKRYRV
;
A
#
# COMPACT_ATOMS: atom_id res chain seq x y z
N MET A 1 -7.73 -1.23 7.70
CA MET A 1 -6.80 -0.27 7.06
C MET A 1 -6.89 1.07 7.76
N ALA A 2 -5.76 1.74 8.02
CA ALA A 2 -5.73 3.12 8.50
C ALA A 2 -4.77 3.98 7.67
N SER A 3 -5.18 5.20 7.34
CA SER A 3 -4.36 6.18 6.64
C SER A 3 -4.15 7.43 7.49
N GLY A 4 -2.96 8.03 7.38
CA GLY A 4 -2.52 9.13 8.24
C GLY A 4 -1.86 8.62 9.53
N LEU A 5 -0.62 9.03 9.79
CA LEU A 5 0.16 8.58 10.96
C LEU A 5 -0.52 8.83 12.31
N HIS A 6 -1.33 9.89 12.41
CA HIS A 6 -2.17 10.14 13.60
C HIS A 6 -3.16 8.99 13.86
N ASN A 7 -3.84 8.50 12.82
CA ASN A 7 -4.81 7.42 12.94
C ASN A 7 -4.12 6.07 13.15
N VAL A 8 -2.95 5.87 12.53
CA VAL A 8 -2.10 4.69 12.77
C VAL A 8 -1.79 4.55 14.26
N LYS A 9 -1.39 5.65 14.93
CA LYS A 9 -1.13 5.63 16.38
C LYS A 9 -2.36 5.17 17.18
N ARG A 10 -3.55 5.70 16.87
CA ARG A 10 -4.79 5.32 17.56
C ARG A 10 -5.11 3.83 17.41
N VAL A 11 -4.92 3.28 16.20
CA VAL A 11 -5.13 1.85 15.95
C VAL A 11 -4.11 1.01 16.71
N LEU A 12 -2.82 1.40 16.71
CA LEU A 12 -1.78 0.69 17.44
C LEU A 12 -1.98 0.71 18.96
N ASP A 13 -2.43 1.84 19.51
CA ASP A 13 -2.73 1.96 20.94
C ASP A 13 -3.93 1.07 21.30
N GLY A 14 -5.00 1.07 20.49
CA GLY A 14 -6.17 0.22 20.72
C GLY A 14 -5.92 -1.28 20.55
N ILE A 15 -5.02 -1.68 19.66
CA ILE A 15 -4.57 -3.08 19.58
C ILE A 15 -3.80 -3.47 20.83
N ARG A 16 -2.98 -2.54 21.36
CA ARG A 16 -2.15 -2.81 22.55
C ARG A 16 -2.97 -2.91 23.83
N ASP A 17 -4.01 -2.10 23.98
CA ASP A 17 -4.88 -2.12 25.16
C ASP A 17 -6.03 -3.14 25.07
N GLY A 18 -6.18 -3.80 23.92
CA GLY A 18 -7.18 -4.83 23.67
C GLY A 18 -8.56 -4.31 23.27
N SER A 19 -8.74 -2.99 23.12
CA SER A 19 -9.99 -2.39 22.64
C SER A 19 -10.26 -2.62 21.15
N LEU A 20 -9.22 -2.93 20.36
CA LEU A 20 -9.33 -3.25 18.94
C LEU A 20 -8.70 -4.62 18.64
N GLN A 21 -9.45 -5.47 17.95
CA GLN A 21 -9.01 -6.81 17.54
C GLN A 21 -9.05 -6.89 16.01
N TYR A 22 -7.89 -7.12 15.39
CA TYR A 22 -7.73 -7.26 13.94
C TYR A 22 -6.74 -8.38 13.63
N ASP A 23 -7.07 -9.23 12.65
CA ASP A 23 -6.17 -10.31 12.21
C ASP A 23 -5.05 -9.79 11.30
N PHE A 24 -5.35 -8.76 10.52
CA PHE A 24 -4.41 -8.15 9.58
C PHE A 24 -4.68 -6.64 9.45
N VAL A 25 -3.60 -5.84 9.42
CA VAL A 25 -3.70 -4.38 9.39
C VAL A 25 -2.77 -3.81 8.33
N GLU A 26 -3.31 -2.94 7.49
CA GLU A 26 -2.55 -2.12 6.56
C GLU A 26 -2.52 -0.66 7.01
N PHE A 27 -1.33 -0.06 6.97
CA PHE A 27 -1.09 1.34 7.32
C PHE A 27 -0.51 2.13 6.16
N MET A 28 -1.08 3.31 5.90
CA MET A 28 -0.54 4.27 4.94
C MET A 28 -0.24 5.61 5.62
N ALA A 29 0.93 6.20 5.33
CA ALA A 29 1.34 7.45 5.97
C ALA A 29 0.51 8.65 5.47
N CYS A 30 0.29 8.77 4.16
CA CYS A 30 -0.47 9.87 3.58
C CYS A 30 -1.98 9.67 3.79
N PRO A 31 -2.72 10.70 4.24
CA PRO A 31 -4.18 10.65 4.29
C PRO A 31 -4.76 10.41 2.89
N GLY A 32 -5.53 9.33 2.73
CA GLY A 32 -6.07 8.92 1.42
C GLY A 32 -5.11 8.10 0.55
N GLY A 33 -3.97 7.65 1.10
CA GLY A 33 -3.03 6.77 0.40
C GLY A 33 -2.14 7.45 -0.64
N CYS A 34 -1.46 6.65 -1.46
CA CYS A 34 -0.42 7.11 -2.39
C CYS A 34 -0.90 8.12 -3.45
N ILE A 35 -2.17 8.00 -3.86
CA ILE A 35 -2.84 8.92 -4.80
C ILE A 35 -2.92 10.37 -4.29
N ASN A 36 -2.70 10.56 -2.99
CA ASN A 36 -2.64 11.85 -2.31
C ASN A 36 -1.28 12.11 -1.64
N GLY A 37 -0.22 11.46 -2.12
CA GLY A 37 1.13 11.67 -1.61
C GLY A 37 1.65 13.09 -1.85
N GLY A 38 2.64 13.51 -1.06
CA GLY A 38 3.20 14.88 -1.13
C GLY A 38 3.87 15.25 -2.45
N GLY A 39 4.22 14.26 -3.29
CA GLY A 39 4.77 14.47 -4.64
C GLY A 39 3.72 14.60 -5.75
N GLN A 40 2.42 14.50 -5.44
CA GLN A 40 1.36 14.65 -6.43
C GLN A 40 1.19 16.13 -6.84
N PRO A 41 0.65 16.42 -8.05
CA PRO A 41 0.44 17.79 -8.50
C PRO A 41 -0.35 18.63 -7.49
N ILE A 42 0.22 19.78 -7.11
CA ILE A 42 -0.42 20.74 -6.22
C ILE A 42 -1.60 21.37 -6.96
N GLN A 43 -2.75 21.40 -6.31
CA GLN A 43 -3.99 21.92 -6.87
C GLN A 43 -4.35 23.22 -6.18
N HIS A 44 -4.88 24.18 -6.95
CA HIS A 44 -5.35 25.45 -6.41
C HIS A 44 -6.40 25.25 -5.32
N ALA A 45 -6.45 26.17 -4.36
CA ALA A 45 -7.34 26.08 -3.19
C ALA A 45 -8.81 25.87 -3.58
N ASN A 46 -9.30 26.60 -4.60
CA ASN A 46 -10.66 26.45 -5.10
C ASN A 46 -10.96 25.00 -5.53
N VAL A 47 -10.05 24.36 -6.26
CA VAL A 47 -10.23 22.96 -6.68
C VAL A 47 -10.24 22.04 -5.46
N ARG A 48 -9.32 22.21 -4.51
CA ARG A 48 -9.25 21.36 -3.31
C ARG A 48 -10.46 21.50 -2.39
N ASN A 49 -11.11 22.67 -2.37
CA ASN A 49 -12.26 22.93 -1.50
C ASN A 49 -13.55 22.31 -2.03
N PHE A 50 -13.69 22.21 -3.36
CA PHE A 50 -14.96 21.82 -3.98
C PHE A 50 -14.86 20.49 -4.76
N THR A 51 -13.68 19.91 -4.89
CA THR A 51 -13.47 18.66 -5.64
C THR A 51 -12.74 17.63 -4.79
N ASP A 52 -13.31 16.43 -4.68
CA ASP A 52 -12.61 15.28 -4.11
C ASP A 52 -11.67 14.65 -5.15
N ILE A 53 -10.52 15.30 -5.32
CA ILE A 53 -9.47 14.88 -6.26
C ILE A 53 -8.97 13.46 -5.94
N LYS A 54 -9.03 13.04 -4.67
CA LYS A 54 -8.59 11.72 -4.25
C LYS A 54 -9.51 10.64 -4.80
N ALA A 55 -10.82 10.83 -4.65
CA ALA A 55 -11.82 9.92 -5.22
C ALA A 55 -11.69 9.83 -6.74
N LEU A 56 -11.49 10.96 -7.43
CA LEU A 56 -11.33 10.97 -8.89
C LEU A 56 -10.08 10.21 -9.35
N ARG A 57 -8.94 10.40 -8.68
CA ARG A 57 -7.70 9.67 -8.99
C ARG A 57 -7.86 8.16 -8.74
N ALA A 58 -8.48 7.78 -7.64
CA ALA A 58 -8.75 6.37 -7.33
C ALA A 58 -9.70 5.75 -8.37
N ALA A 59 -10.78 6.43 -8.73
CA ALA A 59 -11.75 5.96 -9.72
C ALA A 59 -11.13 5.73 -11.10
N ALA A 60 -10.19 6.58 -11.51
CA ALA A 60 -9.46 6.38 -12.76
C ALA A 60 -8.64 5.07 -12.75
N LEU A 61 -7.97 4.76 -11.64
CA LEU A 61 -7.20 3.51 -11.47
C LEU A 61 -8.11 2.29 -11.47
N TYR A 62 -9.23 2.33 -10.73
CA TYR A 62 -10.17 1.20 -10.69
C TYR A 62 -10.84 0.95 -12.02
N ARG A 63 -11.23 2.01 -12.76
CA ARG A 63 -11.78 1.87 -14.11
C ARG A 63 -10.78 1.24 -15.07
N GLN A 64 -9.50 1.60 -14.96
CA GLN A 64 -8.46 0.99 -15.77
C GLN A 64 -8.30 -0.50 -15.43
N ASP A 65 -8.19 -0.83 -14.13
CA ASP A 65 -8.11 -2.21 -13.66
C ASP A 65 -9.31 -3.05 -14.12
N GLU A 66 -10.52 -2.48 -14.11
CA GLU A 66 -11.74 -3.13 -14.56
C GLU A 66 -11.71 -3.65 -15.99
N GLY A 67 -11.05 -2.93 -16.89
CA GLY A 67 -10.90 -3.31 -18.29
C GLY A 67 -9.74 -4.27 -18.57
N MET A 68 -8.93 -4.65 -17.59
CA MET A 68 -7.76 -5.50 -17.82
C MET A 68 -8.15 -6.96 -17.95
N THR A 69 -7.53 -7.66 -18.91
CA THR A 69 -7.70 -9.11 -19.10
C THR A 69 -7.23 -9.92 -17.89
N TYR A 70 -6.12 -9.50 -17.27
CA TYR A 70 -5.56 -10.14 -16.07
C TYR A 70 -5.61 -9.16 -14.90
N ARG A 71 -6.47 -9.45 -13.90
CA ARG A 71 -6.67 -8.59 -12.71
C ARG A 71 -6.17 -9.23 -11.42
N ARG A 72 -5.82 -10.51 -11.46
CA ARG A 72 -5.22 -11.23 -10.34
C ARG A 72 -3.76 -11.51 -10.67
N SER A 73 -2.85 -11.17 -9.75
CA SER A 73 -1.41 -11.24 -10.03
C SER A 73 -0.93 -12.65 -10.40
N HIS A 74 -1.55 -13.70 -9.87
CA HIS A 74 -1.20 -15.10 -10.19
C HIS A 74 -1.70 -15.58 -11.56
N GLU A 75 -2.61 -14.83 -12.22
CA GLU A 75 -3.06 -15.11 -13.59
C GLU A 75 -2.17 -14.41 -14.64
N ASN A 76 -1.29 -13.50 -14.22
CA ASN A 76 -0.42 -12.76 -15.13
C ASN A 76 0.66 -13.69 -15.72
N PRO A 77 0.71 -13.87 -17.06
CA PRO A 77 1.65 -14.80 -17.70
C PRO A 77 3.12 -14.41 -17.51
N VAL A 78 3.41 -13.12 -17.34
CA VAL A 78 4.78 -12.64 -17.05
C VAL A 78 5.19 -13.07 -15.64
N VAL A 79 4.31 -12.91 -14.65
CA VAL A 79 4.57 -13.34 -13.26
C VAL A 79 4.78 -14.84 -13.22
N GLN A 80 3.89 -15.62 -13.85
CA GLN A 80 4.02 -17.09 -13.92
C GLN A 80 5.36 -17.51 -14.52
N LYS A 81 5.77 -16.88 -15.63
CA LYS A 81 7.06 -17.18 -16.27
C LYS A 81 8.25 -16.84 -15.39
N VAL A 82 8.24 -15.72 -14.68
CA VAL A 82 9.34 -15.36 -13.75
C VAL A 82 9.48 -16.37 -12.63
N TYR A 83 8.37 -16.89 -12.10
CA TYR A 83 8.41 -17.95 -11.09
C TYR A 83 8.89 -19.28 -11.68
N ALA A 84 8.30 -19.73 -12.79
CA ALA A 84 8.66 -21.00 -13.44
C ALA A 84 10.14 -21.06 -13.87
N ASP A 85 10.64 -19.99 -14.50
CA ASP A 85 11.97 -20.01 -15.13
C ASP A 85 13.09 -19.62 -14.15
N PHE A 86 12.77 -18.84 -13.10
CA PHE A 86 13.80 -18.23 -12.25
C PHE A 86 13.57 -18.38 -10.76
N LEU A 87 12.45 -17.89 -10.21
CA LEU A 87 12.26 -17.79 -8.75
C LEU A 87 11.86 -19.11 -8.07
N GLY A 88 11.34 -20.09 -8.82
CA GLY A 88 10.73 -21.30 -8.27
C GLY A 88 9.34 -21.02 -7.72
N GLU A 89 9.08 -21.40 -6.47
CA GLU A 89 7.77 -21.20 -5.82
C GLU A 89 7.74 -19.94 -4.93
N PRO A 90 6.55 -19.34 -4.70
CA PRO A 90 6.35 -18.32 -3.67
C PRO A 90 6.84 -18.83 -2.29
N GLY A 91 7.68 -18.04 -1.62
CA GLY A 91 8.25 -18.42 -0.32
C GLY A 91 9.43 -19.40 -0.40
N SER A 92 9.89 -19.80 -1.59
CA SER A 92 11.13 -20.57 -1.75
C SER A 92 12.35 -19.80 -1.23
N HIS A 93 13.49 -20.50 -1.03
CA HIS A 93 14.73 -19.84 -0.60
C HIS A 93 15.12 -18.69 -1.55
N LYS A 94 15.05 -18.90 -2.88
CA LYS A 94 15.45 -17.87 -3.84
C LYS A 94 14.48 -16.67 -3.81
N ALA A 95 13.17 -16.93 -3.76
CA ALA A 95 12.17 -15.88 -3.64
C ALA A 95 12.34 -15.08 -2.33
N HIS A 96 12.61 -15.77 -1.21
CA HIS A 96 12.86 -15.11 0.07
C HIS A 96 14.12 -14.24 0.02
N ALA A 97 15.21 -14.75 -0.53
CA ALA A 97 16.48 -14.01 -0.62
C ALA A 97 16.38 -12.73 -1.48
N LEU A 98 15.50 -12.70 -2.48
CA LEU A 98 15.37 -11.58 -3.42
C LEU A 98 14.21 -10.63 -3.13
N LEU A 99 13.08 -11.14 -2.66
CA LEU A 99 11.81 -10.40 -2.58
C LEU A 99 11.35 -10.12 -1.14
N HIS A 100 11.97 -10.73 -0.14
CA HIS A 100 11.66 -10.48 1.27
C HIS A 100 12.74 -9.62 1.90
N CYS A 101 12.38 -8.87 2.94
CA CYS A 101 13.31 -8.05 3.69
C CYS A 101 13.05 -8.17 5.19
N SER A 102 14.02 -7.74 5.99
CA SER A 102 13.93 -7.67 7.45
C SER A 102 14.01 -6.22 7.92
N TYR A 103 13.29 -5.92 8.98
CA TYR A 103 13.33 -4.60 9.63
C TYR A 103 14.14 -4.68 10.92
N ILE A 104 15.00 -3.68 11.13
CA ILE A 104 15.73 -3.52 12.39
C ILE A 104 15.15 -2.33 13.16
N LYS A 105 15.27 -2.37 14.49
CA LYS A 105 14.89 -1.24 15.35
C LYS A 105 15.71 0.00 14.98
N GLN A 106 15.03 1.03 14.49
CA GLN A 106 15.66 2.32 14.16
C GLN A 106 15.60 3.28 15.37
N LYS A 107 16.61 4.13 15.51
CA LYS A 107 16.54 5.30 16.39
C LYS A 107 15.64 6.37 15.74
N ARG A 108 14.89 7.11 16.56
CA ARG A 108 13.96 8.16 16.08
C ARG A 108 14.68 9.28 15.32
N TYR A 109 15.90 9.61 15.73
CA TYR A 109 16.76 10.56 15.06
C TYR A 109 18.09 9.85 14.74
N ARG A 110 18.53 9.97 13.49
CA ARG A 110 19.90 9.66 13.11
C ARG A 110 20.70 10.94 13.35
N VAL A 111 21.21 11.08 14.57
CA VAL A 111 22.25 12.07 14.89
C VAL A 111 23.59 11.45 14.52
#